data_AF-A0A8T5P303-F1
#
_entry.id   AF-A0A8T5P303-F1
#
_cell.length_a   1.000
_cell.length_b   1.000
_cell.length_c   1.000
_cell.angle_alpha   90.00
_cell.angle_beta   90.00
_cell.angle_gamma   90.00
#
_symmetry.space_group_name_H-M   'P 1'
#
loop_
_entity.id
_entity.type
_entity.pdbx_description
1 polymer ?
#
loop_
_entity_poly.entity_id
_entity_poly.type
_entity_poly.pdbx_seq_one_letter_code
_entity_poly.pdbx_strand_id
1 'polypeptide(L)'
;FTSTFTGILEGMHSIKAIVTKKGFNPGSGEVNFDVKAGNSIIFMILVFLLIIIIVTAFQEFWVKGRLQLIPLKTEVPCDGKSPIPIKVQFVDPSGKPKIQKKNCMVELKSSSGTIQNAMILAGKESVEAILTSSHVCGLVNVNARSGFHKATTKVNFAGHVAGIVLEVAPVKIPADGLSISSAVVKVMDDKGNFITSLDDWVIELTTSLGTVASPVKITPGTLSGIAILTSCKRTGTATVTATMGKFRCEKKVEFEELAERYCMHCGDPLKREINTCPNCKKTPPPNTEIKECNSCQTVIPALASFCDRCGAKQPV
;
A
#
# COMPACT_ATOMS: atom_id res chain seq x y z
N PHE A 1 55.25 11.54 42.75
CA PHE A 1 55.66 11.58 41.34
C PHE A 1 55.22 10.28 40.70
N THR A 2 54.41 10.33 39.63
CA THR A 2 54.02 9.15 38.86
C THR A 2 54.69 9.29 37.50
N SER A 3 55.50 8.30 37.12
CA SER A 3 56.20 8.27 35.83
C SER A 3 55.82 6.99 35.10
N THR A 4 55.43 7.11 33.83
CA THR A 4 55.07 5.97 32.98
C THR A 4 56.25 5.62 32.08
N PHE A 5 56.66 4.35 32.08
CA PHE A 5 57.68 3.81 31.17
C PHE A 5 57.05 2.79 30.21
N THR A 6 57.42 2.87 28.93
CA THR A 6 57.03 1.87 27.91
C THR A 6 58.27 1.10 27.50
N GLY A 7 58.36 -0.18 27.88
CA GLY A 7 59.43 -1.08 27.44
C GLY A 7 59.18 -1.56 26.02
N ILE A 8 60.17 -1.45 25.13
CA ILE A 8 60.05 -1.79 23.70
C ILE A 8 60.74 -3.11 23.35
N LEU A 9 61.44 -3.73 24.30
CA LEU A 9 62.26 -4.94 24.10
C LEU A 9 61.97 -5.97 25.20
N GLU A 10 61.88 -7.24 24.81
CA GLU A 10 61.70 -8.36 25.75
C GLU A 10 62.90 -8.51 26.70
N GLY A 11 62.60 -8.91 27.94
CA GLY A 11 63.62 -9.22 28.94
C GLY A 11 63.34 -8.62 30.32
N MET A 12 64.26 -8.91 31.24
CA MET A 12 64.27 -8.38 32.60
C MET A 12 64.74 -6.93 32.60
N HIS A 13 63.87 -6.02 33.02
CA HIS A 13 64.18 -4.61 33.19
C HIS A 13 64.12 -4.23 34.66
N SER A 14 64.98 -3.31 35.08
CA SER A 14 64.96 -2.75 36.43
C SER A 14 64.73 -1.25 36.39
N ILE A 15 63.88 -0.76 37.30
CA ILE A 15 63.72 0.67 37.54
C ILE A 15 64.20 0.95 38.94
N LYS A 16 65.26 1.77 39.04
CA LYS A 16 65.80 2.27 40.31
C LYS A 16 65.42 3.71 40.53
N ALA A 17 64.73 3.98 41.63
CA ALA A 17 64.44 5.32 42.10
C ALA A 17 65.41 5.71 43.21
N ILE A 18 66.00 6.90 43.12
CA ILE A 18 66.89 7.46 44.14
C ILE A 18 66.31 8.80 44.59
N VAL A 19 66.14 8.96 45.90
CA VAL A 19 65.62 10.20 46.50
C VAL A 19 66.73 10.83 47.35
N THR A 20 67.10 12.06 47.00
CA THR A 20 68.12 12.84 47.70
C THR A 20 67.49 14.08 48.35
N LYS A 21 67.81 14.35 49.62
CA LYS A 21 67.45 15.59 50.31
C LYS A 21 68.68 16.16 51.01
N LYS A 22 68.96 17.45 50.83
CA LYS A 22 70.15 18.11 51.37
C LYS A 22 70.19 17.97 52.91
N GLY A 23 71.28 17.43 53.43
CA GLY A 23 71.47 17.13 54.87
C GLY A 23 71.09 15.71 55.31
N PHE A 24 70.63 14.84 54.39
CA PHE A 24 70.34 13.43 54.66
C PHE A 24 71.02 12.53 53.63
N ASN A 25 71.32 11.28 54.01
CA ASN A 25 71.83 10.28 53.08
C ASN A 25 70.75 9.89 52.06
N PRO A 26 71.10 9.66 50.78
CA PRO A 26 70.15 9.24 49.76
C PRO A 26 69.52 7.89 50.10
N GLY A 27 68.21 7.76 49.85
CA GLY A 27 67.52 6.47 49.84
C GLY A 27 67.32 5.99 48.40
N SER A 28 67.44 4.69 48.15
CA SER A 28 67.10 4.12 46.84
C SER A 28 66.31 2.82 46.95
N GLY A 29 65.41 2.60 45.99
CA GLY A 29 64.68 1.33 45.81
C GLY A 29 64.70 0.93 44.34
N GLU A 30 64.77 -0.37 44.08
CA GLU A 30 64.80 -0.94 42.72
C GLU A 30 63.76 -2.04 42.60
N VAL A 31 63.02 -2.03 41.48
CA VAL A 31 62.03 -3.07 41.14
C VAL A 31 62.40 -3.65 39.79
N ASN A 32 62.45 -4.97 39.73
CA ASN A 32 62.68 -5.72 38.50
C ASN A 32 61.34 -6.27 37.97
N PHE A 33 61.11 -6.19 36.67
CA PHE A 33 59.97 -6.81 36.01
C PHE A 33 60.38 -7.41 34.67
N ASP A 34 59.75 -8.51 34.31
CA ASP A 34 60.01 -9.27 33.08
C ASP A 34 58.91 -8.96 32.05
N VAL A 35 59.29 -8.44 30.89
CA VAL A 35 58.36 -8.14 29.79
C VAL A 35 58.42 -9.29 28.79
N LYS A 36 57.35 -10.10 28.72
CA LYS A 36 57.18 -11.20 27.76
C LYS A 36 56.30 -10.76 26.58
N ALA A 37 56.72 -10.99 25.33
CA ALA A 37 55.89 -10.70 24.17
C ALA A 37 54.68 -11.63 24.12
N GLY A 38 53.49 -11.04 24.06
CA GLY A 38 52.28 -11.77 23.69
C GLY A 38 52.41 -12.27 22.25
N ASN A 39 52.03 -13.54 22.00
CA ASN A 39 52.13 -14.26 20.73
C ASN A 39 51.76 -13.42 19.49
N SER A 40 52.77 -12.78 18.89
CA SER A 40 52.70 -11.93 17.70
C SER A 40 52.13 -12.67 16.47
N ILE A 41 52.27 -13.99 16.43
CA ILE A 41 51.84 -14.83 15.30
C ILE A 41 50.32 -14.81 15.11
N ILE A 42 49.52 -14.88 16.19
CA ILE A 42 48.05 -14.88 16.08
C ILE A 42 47.54 -13.51 15.60
N PHE A 43 48.12 -12.43 16.12
CA PHE A 43 47.79 -11.06 15.69
C PHE A 43 48.17 -10.83 14.22
N MET A 44 49.35 -11.28 13.80
CA MET A 44 49.79 -11.24 12.40
C MET A 44 48.87 -12.03 11.47
N ILE A 45 48.43 -13.23 11.86
CA ILE A 45 47.47 -14.04 11.09
C ILE A 45 46.13 -13.32 10.96
N LEU A 46 45.60 -12.73 12.03
CA LEU A 46 44.33 -11.99 11.99
C LEU A 46 44.41 -10.75 11.11
N VAL A 47 45.52 -9.99 11.18
CA VAL A 47 45.76 -8.83 10.30
C VAL A 47 45.87 -9.26 8.84
N PHE A 48 46.58 -10.36 8.56
CA PHE A 48 46.72 -10.88 7.20
C PHE A 48 45.38 -11.36 6.63
N LEU A 49 44.57 -12.06 7.41
CA LEU A 49 43.21 -12.46 7.03
C LEU A 49 42.33 -11.23 6.76
N LEU A 50 42.42 -10.19 7.59
CA LEU A 50 41.68 -8.94 7.39
C LEU A 50 42.10 -8.22 6.09
N ILE A 51 43.40 -8.20 5.78
CA ILE A 51 43.92 -7.64 4.53
C ILE A 51 43.42 -8.45 3.33
N ILE A 52 43.42 -9.79 3.39
CA ILE A 52 42.86 -10.62 2.31
C ILE A 52 41.37 -10.32 2.12
N ILE A 53 40.60 -10.18 3.19
CA ILE A 53 39.18 -9.82 3.11
C ILE A 53 39.02 -8.44 2.47
N ILE A 54 39.84 -7.46 2.85
CA ILE A 54 39.80 -6.11 2.25
C ILE A 54 40.19 -6.15 0.76
N VAL A 55 41.24 -6.87 0.39
CA VAL A 55 41.70 -6.99 -1.01
C VAL A 55 40.67 -7.72 -1.87
N THR A 56 40.09 -8.81 -1.37
CA THR A 56 39.04 -9.55 -2.08
C THR A 56 37.76 -8.72 -2.20
N ALA A 57 37.34 -8.03 -1.14
CA ALA A 57 36.21 -7.09 -1.19
C ALA A 57 36.50 -5.90 -2.13
N PHE A 58 37.72 -5.38 -2.14
CA PHE A 58 38.15 -4.31 -3.03
C PHE A 58 38.16 -4.78 -4.49
N GLN A 59 38.66 -5.98 -4.78
CA GLN A 59 38.62 -6.56 -6.13
C GLN A 59 37.19 -6.84 -6.60
N GLU A 60 36.32 -7.36 -5.73
CA GLU A 60 34.90 -7.54 -6.00
C GLU A 60 34.21 -6.20 -6.32
N PHE A 61 34.49 -5.15 -5.53
CA PHE A 61 33.80 -3.86 -5.62
C PHE A 61 34.36 -2.94 -6.72
N TRP A 62 35.67 -2.90 -6.94
CA TRP A 62 36.31 -2.00 -7.91
C TRP A 62 36.44 -2.59 -9.32
N VAL A 63 36.53 -3.92 -9.49
CA VAL A 63 36.78 -4.52 -10.81
C VAL A 63 35.50 -4.92 -11.53
N LYS A 64 34.46 -5.29 -10.76
CA LYS A 64 33.17 -5.72 -11.30
C LYS A 64 32.25 -4.50 -11.39
N GLY A 65 32.32 -3.80 -12.52
CA GLY A 65 31.51 -2.60 -12.81
C GLY A 65 30.03 -2.72 -12.42
N ARG A 66 29.34 -1.58 -12.26
CA ARG A 66 27.95 -1.54 -11.78
C ARG A 66 26.95 -1.68 -12.93
N LEU A 67 25.86 -2.38 -12.67
CA LEU A 67 24.69 -2.37 -13.57
C LEU A 67 24.00 -1.01 -13.48
N GLN A 68 23.56 -0.48 -14.61
CA GLN A 68 22.89 0.82 -14.70
C GLN A 68 21.68 0.71 -15.63
N LEU A 69 20.58 1.34 -15.22
CA LEU A 69 19.38 1.55 -16.01
C LEU A 69 19.22 3.04 -16.29
N ILE A 70 19.09 3.41 -17.56
CA ILE A 70 18.89 4.79 -17.99
C ILE A 70 17.59 4.84 -18.80
N PRO A 71 16.48 5.27 -18.22
CA PRO A 71 15.26 5.49 -18.99
C PRO A 71 15.48 6.66 -19.95
N LEU A 72 15.19 6.44 -21.24
CA LEU A 72 15.25 7.50 -22.26
C LEU A 72 14.05 8.44 -22.18
N LYS A 73 12.96 7.99 -21.54
CA LYS A 73 11.81 8.81 -21.15
C LYS A 73 11.54 8.58 -19.67
N THR A 74 11.43 9.66 -18.91
CA THR A 74 11.11 9.59 -17.48
C THR A 74 9.61 9.58 -17.22
N GLU A 75 8.79 9.92 -18.22
CA GLU A 75 7.34 10.01 -18.11
C GLU A 75 6.64 9.61 -19.41
N VAL A 76 5.54 8.86 -19.30
CA VAL A 76 4.61 8.52 -20.39
C VAL A 76 3.18 8.38 -19.86
N PRO A 77 2.14 8.42 -20.71
CA PRO A 77 0.78 8.12 -20.30
C PRO A 77 0.60 6.70 -19.71
N CYS A 78 -0.22 6.55 -18.66
CA CYS A 78 -0.70 5.25 -18.16
C CYS A 78 -1.82 4.64 -19.03
N ASP A 79 -1.61 4.57 -20.35
CA ASP A 79 -2.59 4.14 -21.34
C ASP A 79 -2.52 2.66 -21.72
N GLY A 80 -1.66 1.88 -21.06
CA GLY A 80 -1.46 0.46 -21.37
C GLY A 80 -0.67 0.18 -22.65
N LYS A 81 -0.15 1.20 -23.34
CA LYS A 81 0.41 1.08 -24.69
C LYS A 81 1.70 1.88 -24.89
N SER A 82 1.90 2.96 -24.16
CA SER A 82 3.00 3.88 -24.33
C SER A 82 4.35 3.20 -23.99
N PRO A 83 5.31 3.17 -24.92
CA PRO A 83 6.60 2.55 -24.70
C PRO A 83 7.60 3.51 -24.05
N ILE A 84 8.36 2.98 -23.08
CA ILE A 84 9.53 3.61 -22.46
C ILE A 84 10.76 2.77 -22.79
N PRO A 85 11.60 3.25 -23.70
CA PRO A 85 12.94 2.71 -23.89
C PRO A 85 13.80 2.89 -22.63
N ILE A 86 14.42 1.81 -22.16
CA ILE A 86 15.35 1.80 -21.04
C ILE A 86 16.67 1.23 -21.53
N LYS A 87 17.71 2.07 -21.52
CA LYS A 87 19.07 1.64 -21.82
C LYS A 87 19.63 0.88 -20.61
N VAL A 88 20.01 -0.36 -20.84
CA VAL A 88 20.60 -1.27 -19.85
C VAL A 88 22.08 -1.43 -20.18
N GLN A 89 22.96 -1.09 -19.24
CA GLN A 89 24.41 -1.15 -19.44
C GLN A 89 25.16 -1.48 -18.16
N PHE A 90 26.39 -1.97 -18.29
CA PHE A 90 27.34 -1.97 -17.19
C PHE A 90 28.28 -0.77 -17.35
N VAL A 91 28.62 -0.12 -16.25
CA VAL A 91 29.63 0.95 -16.24
C VAL A 91 30.76 0.61 -15.30
N ASP A 92 31.96 1.09 -15.64
CA ASP A 92 33.13 1.00 -14.78
C ASP A 92 33.01 1.95 -13.56
N PRO A 93 33.98 1.92 -12.61
CA PRO A 93 33.97 2.83 -11.46
C PRO A 93 34.01 4.32 -11.83
N SER A 94 34.52 4.67 -13.01
CA SER A 94 34.52 6.04 -13.53
C SER A 94 33.18 6.45 -14.16
N GLY A 95 32.24 5.51 -14.30
CA GLY A 95 30.92 5.72 -14.90
C GLY A 95 30.87 5.53 -16.41
N LYS A 96 31.95 5.06 -17.05
CA LYS A 96 31.98 4.82 -18.50
C LYS A 96 31.35 3.46 -18.85
N PRO A 97 30.58 3.34 -19.95
CA PRO A 97 30.05 2.07 -20.42
C PRO A 97 31.15 1.02 -20.63
N LYS A 98 30.85 -0.22 -20.27
CA LYS A 98 31.77 -1.35 -20.37
C LYS A 98 31.31 -2.33 -21.44
N ILE A 99 32.18 -2.59 -22.41
CA ILE A 99 31.97 -3.65 -23.42
C ILE A 99 31.94 -5.01 -22.72
N GLN A 100 30.91 -5.80 -23.00
CA GLN A 100 30.77 -7.14 -22.42
C GLN A 100 31.63 -8.16 -23.17
N LYS A 101 32.42 -8.95 -22.43
CA LYS A 101 33.26 -10.03 -23.01
C LYS A 101 32.45 -11.28 -23.39
N LYS A 102 31.24 -11.43 -22.83
CA LYS A 102 30.33 -12.54 -23.05
C LYS A 102 28.88 -12.03 -23.03
N ASN A 103 27.94 -12.85 -23.46
CA ASN A 103 26.52 -12.52 -23.34
C ASN A 103 26.13 -12.41 -21.86
N CYS A 104 25.50 -11.31 -21.50
CA CYS A 104 25.06 -11.00 -20.14
C CYS A 104 23.53 -10.88 -20.13
N MET A 105 22.87 -11.83 -19.46
CA MET A 105 21.43 -11.80 -19.24
C MET A 105 21.10 -10.86 -18.08
N VAL A 106 20.18 -9.94 -18.30
CA VAL A 106 19.67 -9.01 -17.30
C VAL A 106 18.19 -9.28 -17.07
N GLU A 107 17.88 -9.78 -15.89
CA GLU A 107 16.50 -9.95 -15.43
C GLU A 107 15.91 -8.58 -15.11
N LEU A 108 14.73 -8.29 -15.66
CA LEU A 108 14.04 -7.01 -15.49
C LEU A 108 12.67 -7.25 -14.87
N LYS A 109 12.32 -6.43 -13.88
CA LYS A 109 11.00 -6.41 -13.26
C LYS A 109 10.55 -4.99 -13.04
N SER A 110 9.30 -4.68 -13.34
CA SER A 110 8.67 -3.40 -13.04
C SER A 110 7.57 -3.56 -12.00
N SER A 111 7.32 -2.53 -11.19
CA SER A 111 6.18 -2.52 -10.25
C SER A 111 4.83 -2.34 -10.95
N SER A 112 4.85 -1.93 -12.21
CA SER A 112 3.69 -1.75 -13.09
C SER A 112 4.14 -1.81 -14.55
N GLY A 113 3.22 -2.11 -15.47
CA GLY A 113 3.56 -2.28 -16.89
C GLY A 113 4.20 -3.63 -17.19
N THR A 114 4.67 -3.80 -18.42
CA THR A 114 5.31 -5.03 -18.88
C THR A 114 6.68 -4.73 -19.46
N ILE A 115 7.69 -5.47 -18.99
CA ILE A 115 9.07 -5.39 -19.47
C ILE A 115 9.62 -6.80 -19.61
N GLN A 116 10.31 -7.05 -20.71
CA GLN A 116 11.00 -8.32 -20.94
C GLN A 116 12.44 -8.24 -20.43
N ASN A 117 13.00 -9.39 -20.07
CA ASN A 117 14.42 -9.49 -19.76
C ASN A 117 15.26 -9.07 -20.98
N ALA A 118 16.44 -8.53 -20.72
CA ALA A 118 17.33 -8.03 -21.76
C ALA A 118 18.63 -8.81 -21.81
N MET A 119 19.20 -8.97 -23.00
CA MET A 119 20.49 -9.63 -23.19
C MET A 119 21.48 -8.66 -23.81
N ILE A 120 22.55 -8.33 -23.08
CA ILE A 120 23.67 -7.57 -23.64
C ILE A 120 24.61 -8.59 -24.31
N LEU A 121 24.73 -8.52 -25.63
CA LEU A 121 25.58 -9.42 -26.40
C LEU A 121 27.07 -9.13 -26.16
N ALA A 122 27.90 -10.17 -26.32
CA ALA A 122 29.35 -10.01 -26.33
C ALA A 122 29.77 -8.96 -27.39
N GLY A 123 30.72 -8.10 -27.03
CA GLY A 123 31.16 -6.99 -27.87
C GLY A 123 30.24 -5.76 -27.85
N LYS A 124 29.11 -5.78 -27.13
CA LYS A 124 28.24 -4.62 -26.95
C LYS A 124 28.39 -4.00 -25.56
N GLU A 125 28.16 -2.70 -25.47
CA GLU A 125 28.20 -1.93 -24.22
C GLU A 125 26.84 -1.89 -23.51
N SER A 126 25.76 -1.95 -24.29
CA SER A 126 24.40 -1.78 -23.80
C SER A 126 23.38 -2.49 -24.68
N VAL A 127 22.18 -2.65 -24.13
CA VAL A 127 20.98 -3.10 -24.83
C VAL A 127 19.82 -2.20 -24.43
N GLU A 128 18.86 -2.02 -25.33
CA GLU A 128 17.62 -1.31 -25.02
C GLU A 128 16.52 -2.32 -24.66
N ALA A 129 15.91 -2.13 -23.50
CA ALA A 129 14.72 -2.86 -23.07
C ALA A 129 13.51 -1.92 -23.17
N ILE A 130 12.36 -2.44 -23.61
CA ILE A 130 11.13 -1.64 -23.73
C ILE A 130 10.22 -1.99 -22.56
N LEU A 131 9.93 -1.00 -21.71
CA LEU A 131 8.84 -1.05 -20.75
C LEU A 131 7.59 -0.49 -21.40
N THR A 132 6.53 -1.29 -21.50
CA THR A 132 5.21 -0.83 -21.95
C THR A 132 4.40 -0.38 -20.74
N SER A 133 3.77 0.80 -20.82
CA SER A 133 2.91 1.31 -19.74
C SER A 133 1.73 0.38 -19.44
N SER A 134 1.16 0.48 -18.25
CA SER A 134 -0.10 -0.17 -17.88
C SER A 134 -1.21 0.88 -17.72
N HIS A 135 -2.40 0.47 -17.30
CA HIS A 135 -3.49 1.34 -16.85
C HIS A 135 -3.39 1.78 -15.38
N VAL A 136 -2.29 1.44 -14.69
CA VAL A 136 -2.00 1.84 -13.31
C VAL A 136 -1.00 2.98 -13.32
N CYS A 137 -1.46 4.17 -12.98
CA CYS A 137 -0.68 5.40 -13.01
C CYS A 137 0.18 5.56 -11.75
N GLY A 138 1.21 6.41 -11.82
CA GLY A 138 2.12 6.71 -10.71
C GLY A 138 3.57 6.29 -10.97
N LEU A 139 4.38 6.36 -9.91
CA LEU A 139 5.82 6.18 -9.99
C LEU A 139 6.20 4.69 -10.01
N VAL A 140 6.63 4.20 -11.18
CA VAL A 140 7.01 2.82 -11.42
C VAL A 140 8.47 2.60 -11.10
N ASN A 141 8.76 1.61 -10.25
CA ASN A 141 10.12 1.15 -9.99
C ASN A 141 10.48 0.04 -10.98
N VAL A 142 11.57 0.23 -11.72
CA VAL A 142 12.16 -0.79 -12.60
C VAL A 142 13.43 -1.31 -11.95
N ASN A 143 13.43 -2.60 -11.65
CA ASN A 143 14.54 -3.31 -11.02
C ASN A 143 15.21 -4.21 -12.05
N ALA A 144 16.54 -4.17 -12.08
CA ALA A 144 17.35 -5.05 -12.90
C ALA A 144 18.30 -5.87 -12.03
N ARG A 145 18.51 -7.13 -12.44
CA ARG A 145 19.47 -8.03 -11.80
C ARG A 145 20.27 -8.79 -12.86
N SER A 146 21.57 -8.88 -12.64
CA SER A 146 22.45 -9.77 -13.41
C SER A 146 23.52 -10.33 -12.49
N GLY A 147 23.35 -11.59 -12.08
CA GLY A 147 24.16 -12.21 -11.03
C GLY A 147 24.03 -11.46 -9.70
N PHE A 148 25.14 -10.90 -9.22
CA PHE A 148 25.19 -10.10 -7.98
C PHE A 148 24.90 -8.62 -8.19
N HIS A 149 24.92 -8.14 -9.43
CA HIS A 149 24.65 -6.73 -9.73
C HIS A 149 23.14 -6.46 -9.70
N LYS A 150 22.78 -5.36 -9.05
CA LYS A 150 21.41 -4.84 -8.99
C LYS A 150 21.40 -3.37 -9.41
N ALA A 151 20.34 -2.96 -10.08
CA ALA A 151 20.08 -1.56 -10.41
C ALA A 151 18.59 -1.28 -10.31
N THR A 152 18.25 -0.07 -9.88
CA THR A 152 16.87 0.39 -9.83
C THR A 152 16.79 1.76 -10.51
N THR A 153 15.75 1.97 -11.29
CA THR A 153 15.38 3.29 -11.82
C THR A 153 13.89 3.53 -11.65
N LYS A 154 13.47 4.78 -11.76
CA LYS A 154 12.07 5.19 -11.62
C LYS A 154 11.59 5.86 -12.90
N VAL A 155 10.36 5.55 -13.29
CA VAL A 155 9.66 6.18 -14.42
C VAL A 155 8.24 6.48 -13.98
N ASN A 156 7.65 7.57 -14.47
CA ASN A 156 6.30 7.98 -14.13
C ASN A 156 5.32 7.52 -15.21
N PHE A 157 4.29 6.76 -14.84
CA PHE A 157 3.14 6.54 -15.70
C PHE A 157 2.11 7.63 -15.37
N ALA A 158 2.13 8.72 -16.13
CA ALA A 158 1.29 9.88 -15.91
C ALA A 158 -0.17 9.57 -16.27
N GLY A 159 -1.04 9.65 -15.26
CA GLY A 159 -2.49 9.72 -15.43
C GLY A 159 -2.95 11.13 -15.16
N HIS A 160 -3.45 11.82 -16.18
CA HIS A 160 -4.06 13.14 -15.99
C HIS A 160 -5.44 12.95 -15.39
N VAL A 161 -5.53 12.96 -14.06
CA VAL A 161 -6.82 12.97 -13.37
C VAL A 161 -7.61 14.19 -13.83
N ALA A 162 -8.77 13.95 -14.45
CA ALA A 162 -9.67 15.01 -14.91
C ALA A 162 -10.96 15.08 -14.10
N GLY A 163 -11.31 14.02 -13.37
CA GLY A 163 -12.49 14.04 -12.53
C GLY A 163 -12.70 12.77 -11.71
N ILE A 164 -13.77 12.81 -10.93
CA ILE A 164 -14.29 11.67 -10.18
C ILE A 164 -15.74 11.44 -10.56
N VAL A 165 -16.15 10.17 -10.56
CA VAL A 165 -17.53 9.74 -10.83
C VAL A 165 -18.07 9.08 -9.57
N LEU A 166 -19.30 9.43 -9.20
CA LEU A 166 -20.05 8.85 -8.09
C LEU A 166 -21.30 8.17 -8.63
N GLU A 167 -21.34 6.85 -8.49
CA GLU A 167 -22.49 6.01 -8.80
C GLU A 167 -23.15 5.58 -7.49
N VAL A 168 -24.46 5.72 -7.37
CA VAL A 168 -25.19 5.33 -6.16
C VAL A 168 -26.36 4.44 -6.53
N ALA A 169 -26.45 3.27 -5.92
CA ALA A 169 -27.52 2.31 -6.18
C ALA A 169 -27.87 1.48 -4.92
N PRO A 170 -29.16 1.28 -4.63
CA PRO A 170 -30.33 1.86 -5.31
C PRO A 170 -30.51 3.37 -5.07
N VAL A 171 -31.10 4.10 -6.03
CA VAL A 171 -31.35 5.55 -5.93
C VAL A 171 -32.59 5.91 -5.10
N LYS A 172 -33.35 4.91 -4.64
CA LYS A 172 -34.55 5.04 -3.81
C LYS A 172 -34.47 3.99 -2.71
N ILE A 173 -34.58 4.40 -1.45
CA ILE A 173 -34.56 3.51 -0.29
C ILE A 173 -35.59 3.98 0.76
N PRO A 174 -36.14 3.07 1.58
CA PRO A 174 -36.99 3.45 2.70
C PRO A 174 -36.29 4.36 3.72
N ALA A 175 -37.01 5.37 4.21
CA ALA A 175 -36.62 6.25 5.31
C ALA A 175 -36.84 5.58 6.69
N ASP A 176 -36.23 4.42 6.92
CA ASP A 176 -36.42 3.59 8.12
C ASP A 176 -35.24 3.65 9.11
N GLY A 177 -34.14 4.31 8.73
CA GLY A 177 -32.93 4.38 9.53
C GLY A 177 -32.00 3.15 9.39
N LEU A 178 -32.33 2.20 8.51
CA LEU A 178 -31.65 0.91 8.37
C LEU A 178 -31.34 0.56 6.91
N SER A 179 -32.16 1.03 5.98
CA SER A 179 -32.01 0.78 4.56
C SER A 179 -30.73 1.41 4.04
N ILE A 180 -30.05 0.69 3.15
CA ILE A 180 -28.73 1.06 2.66
C ILE A 180 -28.72 1.23 1.14
N SER A 181 -27.83 2.12 0.68
CA SER A 181 -27.44 2.24 -0.71
C SER A 181 -25.92 2.19 -0.83
N SER A 182 -25.41 1.56 -1.89
CA SER A 182 -23.98 1.55 -2.19
C SER A 182 -23.60 2.80 -2.96
N ALA A 183 -22.55 3.48 -2.52
CA ALA A 183 -21.94 4.63 -3.19
C ALA A 183 -20.56 4.21 -3.73
N VAL A 184 -20.44 4.06 -5.05
CA VAL A 184 -19.23 3.66 -5.75
C VAL A 184 -18.56 4.89 -6.35
N VAL A 185 -17.31 5.11 -5.99
CA VAL A 185 -16.50 6.22 -6.50
C VAL A 185 -15.41 5.70 -7.42
N LYS A 186 -15.22 6.35 -8.57
CA LYS A 186 -14.20 6.04 -9.59
C LYS A 186 -13.47 7.31 -9.99
N VAL A 187 -12.23 7.18 -10.46
CA VAL A 187 -11.42 8.31 -10.96
C VAL A 187 -11.23 8.16 -12.46
N MET A 188 -11.35 9.26 -13.20
CA MET A 188 -11.22 9.26 -14.66
C MET A 188 -10.16 10.23 -15.16
N ASP A 189 -9.58 9.89 -16.31
CA ASP A 189 -8.67 10.74 -17.05
C ASP A 189 -9.40 11.77 -17.92
N ASP A 190 -8.63 12.62 -18.61
CA ASP A 190 -9.09 13.65 -19.55
C ASP A 190 -9.82 13.11 -20.79
N LYS A 191 -9.70 11.80 -21.05
CA LYS A 191 -10.36 11.08 -22.13
C LYS A 191 -11.61 10.34 -21.65
N GLY A 192 -11.95 10.41 -20.36
CA GLY A 192 -13.09 9.73 -19.76
C GLY A 192 -12.87 8.26 -19.43
N ASN A 193 -11.63 7.75 -19.51
CA ASN A 193 -11.31 6.39 -19.09
C ASN A 193 -11.12 6.34 -17.57
N PHE A 194 -11.61 5.27 -16.94
CA PHE A 194 -11.31 5.01 -15.54
C PHE A 194 -9.86 4.58 -15.37
N ILE A 195 -9.16 5.23 -14.44
CA ILE A 195 -7.76 4.98 -14.13
C ILE A 195 -7.61 4.49 -12.70
N THR A 196 -6.46 3.88 -12.42
CA THR A 196 -6.05 3.49 -11.07
C THR A 196 -4.62 3.97 -10.79
N SER A 197 -4.16 3.84 -9.55
CA SER A 197 -2.89 4.37 -9.07
C SER A 197 -2.06 3.28 -8.37
N LEU A 198 -0.74 3.48 -8.29
CA LEU A 198 0.17 2.69 -7.45
C LEU A 198 0.10 3.09 -5.96
N ASP A 199 -0.45 4.27 -5.68
CA ASP A 199 -0.70 4.80 -4.34
C ASP A 199 -2.21 4.85 -4.06
N ASP A 200 -2.59 4.85 -2.77
CA ASP A 200 -3.99 5.03 -2.34
C ASP A 200 -4.55 6.37 -2.82
N TRP A 201 -5.78 6.36 -3.33
CA TRP A 201 -6.59 7.57 -3.42
C TRP A 201 -7.57 7.67 -2.27
N VAL A 202 -7.67 8.85 -1.68
CA VAL A 202 -8.60 9.14 -0.58
C VAL A 202 -9.68 10.09 -1.10
N ILE A 203 -10.92 9.65 -1.00
CA ILE A 203 -12.10 10.39 -1.42
C ILE A 203 -12.96 10.64 -0.19
N GLU A 204 -13.24 11.91 0.08
CA GLU A 204 -14.14 12.32 1.15
C GLU A 204 -15.59 12.31 0.65
N LEU A 205 -16.48 11.73 1.45
CA LEU A 205 -17.92 11.69 1.17
C LEU A 205 -18.70 12.41 2.28
N THR A 206 -19.73 13.14 1.87
CA THR A 206 -20.71 13.74 2.77
C THR A 206 -22.12 13.51 2.23
N THR A 207 -23.13 13.59 3.10
CA THR A 207 -24.54 13.48 2.70
C THR A 207 -25.39 14.53 3.42
N SER A 208 -26.44 15.03 2.75
CA SER A 208 -27.39 15.97 3.36
C SER A 208 -28.43 15.29 4.26
N LEU A 209 -28.69 13.99 4.07
CA LEU A 209 -29.58 13.16 4.88
C LEU A 209 -28.97 11.76 5.09
N GLY A 210 -29.24 11.16 6.24
CA GLY A 210 -28.68 9.85 6.59
C GLY A 210 -27.22 9.94 7.03
N THR A 211 -26.50 8.83 6.91
CA THR A 211 -25.07 8.73 7.21
C THR A 211 -24.36 8.02 6.07
N VAL A 212 -23.13 8.44 5.75
CA VAL A 212 -22.31 7.81 4.71
C VAL A 212 -20.92 7.50 5.28
N ALA A 213 -20.39 6.32 4.98
CA ALA A 213 -19.03 5.96 5.36
C ALA A 213 -18.02 6.87 4.61
N SER A 214 -17.14 7.54 5.37
CA SER A 214 -16.08 8.42 4.84
C SER A 214 -14.87 8.40 5.77
N PRO A 215 -13.64 8.56 5.26
CA PRO A 215 -13.26 8.58 3.85
C PRO A 215 -13.33 7.20 3.18
N VAL A 216 -13.46 7.19 1.85
CA VAL A 216 -13.29 6.00 1.02
C VAL A 216 -11.87 5.98 0.46
N LYS A 217 -11.20 4.83 0.62
CA LYS A 217 -9.90 4.57 -0.01
C LYS A 217 -10.07 3.71 -1.25
N ILE A 218 -9.50 4.16 -2.37
CA ILE A 218 -9.29 3.32 -3.56
C ILE A 218 -7.87 2.79 -3.47
N THR A 219 -7.73 1.49 -3.26
CA THR A 219 -6.43 0.84 -3.05
C THR A 219 -5.67 0.68 -4.37
N PRO A 220 -4.34 0.51 -4.34
CA PRO A 220 -3.54 0.43 -5.54
C PRO A 220 -4.00 -0.67 -6.50
N GLY A 221 -4.10 -0.33 -7.78
CA GLY A 221 -4.54 -1.27 -8.83
C GLY A 221 -6.06 -1.52 -8.89
N THR A 222 -6.87 -0.93 -7.99
CA THR A 222 -8.34 -1.02 -8.05
C THR A 222 -8.96 0.20 -8.74
N LEU A 223 -10.06 0.00 -9.47
CA LEU A 223 -10.71 1.07 -10.24
C LEU A 223 -11.77 1.85 -9.45
N SER A 224 -12.16 1.36 -8.27
CA SER A 224 -13.27 1.91 -7.52
C SER A 224 -13.13 1.72 -6.01
N GLY A 225 -13.66 2.67 -5.26
CA GLY A 225 -13.90 2.55 -3.83
C GLY A 225 -15.40 2.50 -3.55
N ILE A 226 -15.79 1.85 -2.46
CA ILE A 226 -17.20 1.66 -2.08
C ILE A 226 -17.45 2.24 -0.69
N ALA A 227 -18.48 3.06 -0.58
CA ALA A 227 -19.08 3.50 0.67
C ALA A 227 -20.51 2.97 0.80
N ILE A 228 -21.00 2.92 2.04
CA ILE A 228 -22.39 2.62 2.35
C ILE A 228 -23.05 3.92 2.80
N LEU A 229 -24.15 4.28 2.15
CA LEU A 229 -25.11 5.28 2.60
C LEU A 229 -26.22 4.56 3.37
N THR A 230 -26.49 4.97 4.60
CA THR A 230 -27.60 4.47 5.42
C THR A 230 -28.66 5.57 5.55
N SER A 231 -29.93 5.20 5.34
CA SER A 231 -31.04 6.14 5.47
C SER A 231 -31.22 6.65 6.90
N CYS A 232 -31.94 7.76 7.06
CA CYS A 232 -32.48 8.19 8.35
C CYS A 232 -34.00 8.00 8.37
N LYS A 233 -34.64 8.30 9.51
CA LYS A 233 -36.10 8.20 9.68
C LYS A 233 -36.91 9.36 9.06
N ARG A 234 -36.26 10.20 8.25
CA ARG A 234 -36.88 11.36 7.61
C ARG A 234 -36.92 11.13 6.10
N THR A 235 -38.10 11.27 5.52
CA THR A 235 -38.27 11.24 4.07
C THR A 235 -37.65 12.48 3.42
N GLY A 236 -37.25 12.35 2.16
CA GLY A 236 -36.67 13.44 1.38
C GLY A 236 -35.51 13.00 0.51
N THR A 237 -34.83 13.95 -0.12
CA THR A 237 -33.71 13.66 -1.02
C THR A 237 -32.37 13.87 -0.32
N ALA A 238 -31.62 12.79 -0.13
CA ALA A 238 -30.21 12.79 0.25
C ALA A 238 -29.35 13.19 -0.96
N THR A 239 -28.51 14.20 -0.82
CA THR A 239 -27.45 14.52 -1.79
C THR A 239 -26.13 14.01 -1.24
N VAL A 240 -25.59 12.96 -1.84
CA VAL A 240 -24.26 12.43 -1.55
C VAL A 240 -23.24 13.22 -2.37
N THR A 241 -22.26 13.82 -1.71
CA THR A 241 -21.19 14.58 -2.35
C THR A 241 -19.87 13.83 -2.14
N ALA A 242 -19.13 13.58 -3.21
CA ALA A 242 -17.77 13.06 -3.15
C ALA A 242 -16.77 14.15 -3.56
N THR A 243 -15.63 14.22 -2.86
CA THR A 243 -14.56 15.18 -3.13
C THR A 243 -13.18 14.54 -3.07
N MET A 244 -12.32 14.89 -4.03
CA MET A 244 -10.92 14.48 -4.11
C MET A 244 -10.08 15.66 -4.60
N GLY A 245 -9.37 16.34 -3.70
CA GLY A 245 -8.66 17.58 -4.02
C GLY A 245 -9.61 18.63 -4.58
N LYS A 246 -9.40 19.05 -5.84
CA LYS A 246 -10.26 20.02 -6.53
C LYS A 246 -11.50 19.41 -7.20
N PHE A 247 -11.57 18.08 -7.29
CA PHE A 247 -12.66 17.39 -7.99
C PHE A 247 -13.83 17.15 -7.03
N ARG A 248 -15.04 17.39 -7.52
CA ARG A 248 -16.29 17.23 -6.77
C ARG A 248 -17.37 16.64 -7.68
N CYS A 249 -18.15 15.71 -7.17
CA CYS A 249 -19.35 15.22 -7.84
C CYS A 249 -20.46 14.93 -6.82
N GLU A 250 -21.70 14.93 -7.30
CA GLU A 250 -22.88 14.76 -6.45
C GLU A 250 -23.87 13.77 -7.05
N LYS A 251 -24.52 12.99 -6.20
CA LYS A 251 -25.59 12.07 -6.58
C LYS A 251 -26.74 12.16 -5.59
N LYS A 252 -27.97 12.14 -6.10
CA LYS A 252 -29.20 12.19 -5.30
C LYS A 252 -29.74 10.78 -5.05
N VAL A 253 -30.19 10.54 -3.82
CA VAL A 253 -30.89 9.34 -3.37
C VAL A 253 -32.17 9.77 -2.67
N GLU A 254 -33.28 9.14 -3.01
CA GLU A 254 -34.58 9.43 -2.41
C GLU A 254 -34.82 8.50 -1.22
N PHE A 255 -35.09 9.09 -0.06
CA PHE A 255 -35.57 8.39 1.12
C PHE A 255 -37.09 8.46 1.12
N GLU A 256 -37.70 7.36 0.70
CA GLU A 256 -39.15 7.24 0.53
C GLU A 256 -39.83 6.87 1.84
N GLU A 257 -41.11 7.19 1.98
CA GLU A 257 -41.88 6.73 3.12
C GLU A 257 -41.90 5.20 3.16
N LEU A 258 -41.81 4.64 4.36
CA LEU A 258 -41.97 3.20 4.58
C LEU A 258 -43.29 2.76 3.96
N ALA A 259 -43.23 1.77 3.05
CA ALA A 259 -44.43 1.17 2.48
C ALA A 259 -45.42 0.82 3.60
N GLU A 260 -46.62 1.36 3.49
CA GLU A 260 -47.72 1.01 4.39
C GLU A 260 -47.96 -0.50 4.30
N ARG A 261 -48.24 -1.10 5.45
CA ARG A 261 -48.71 -2.48 5.54
C ARG A 261 -50.03 -2.49 6.28
N TYR A 262 -50.79 -3.56 6.14
CA TYR A 262 -52.06 -3.71 6.86
C TYR A 262 -51.91 -4.68 8.03
N CYS A 263 -52.66 -4.44 9.09
CA CYS A 263 -52.63 -5.31 10.26
C CYS A 263 -53.25 -6.65 9.88
N MET A 264 -52.50 -7.74 10.02
CA MET A 264 -52.98 -9.09 9.72
C MET A 264 -54.17 -9.54 10.59
N HIS A 265 -54.53 -8.81 11.66
CA HIS A 265 -55.66 -9.13 12.55
C HIS A 265 -56.91 -8.29 12.31
N CYS A 266 -56.77 -6.98 12.12
CA CYS A 266 -57.90 -6.04 12.02
C CYS A 266 -57.97 -5.29 10.68
N GLY A 267 -56.96 -5.39 9.82
CA GLY A 267 -56.95 -4.75 8.50
C GLY A 267 -56.60 -3.27 8.50
N ASP A 268 -56.30 -2.65 9.65
CA ASP A 268 -55.92 -1.24 9.67
C ASP A 268 -54.57 -1.01 9.00
N PRO A 269 -54.40 0.10 8.26
CA PRO A 269 -53.10 0.51 7.74
C PRO A 269 -52.16 0.88 8.88
N LEU A 270 -50.91 0.45 8.78
CA LEU A 270 -49.84 0.78 9.70
C LEU A 270 -48.52 0.96 8.95
N LYS A 271 -47.62 1.74 9.55
CA LYS A 271 -46.24 1.86 9.08
C LYS A 271 -45.52 0.53 9.28
N ARG A 272 -44.67 0.15 8.32
CA ARG A 272 -43.96 -1.14 8.35
C ARG A 272 -43.12 -1.37 9.61
N GLU A 273 -42.60 -0.28 10.19
CA GLU A 273 -41.78 -0.29 11.42
C GLU A 273 -42.56 -0.65 12.69
N ILE A 274 -43.90 -0.57 12.68
CA ILE A 274 -44.73 -0.82 13.86
C ILE A 274 -45.00 -2.32 13.98
N ASN A 275 -44.37 -3.02 14.93
CA ASN A 275 -44.58 -4.47 15.13
C ASN A 275 -45.86 -4.84 15.89
N THR A 276 -46.42 -3.92 16.68
CA THR A 276 -47.67 -4.13 17.43
C THR A 276 -48.71 -3.16 16.94
N CYS A 277 -49.84 -3.65 16.42
CA CYS A 277 -50.89 -2.79 15.87
C CYS A 277 -51.42 -1.82 16.93
N PRO A 278 -51.45 -0.50 16.69
CA PRO A 278 -51.96 0.47 17.66
C PRO A 278 -53.46 0.29 17.98
N ASN A 279 -54.24 -0.19 17.00
CA ASN A 279 -55.68 -0.36 17.17
C ASN A 279 -56.02 -1.67 17.91
N CYS A 280 -55.57 -2.82 17.39
CA CYS A 280 -55.93 -4.11 17.99
C CYS A 280 -54.91 -4.65 19.01
N LYS A 281 -53.78 -3.99 19.19
CA LYS A 281 -52.68 -4.35 20.12
C LYS A 281 -52.07 -5.74 19.89
N LYS A 282 -52.32 -6.35 18.73
CA LYS A 282 -51.77 -7.66 18.35
C LYS A 282 -50.52 -7.50 17.48
N THR A 283 -49.59 -8.43 17.65
CA THR A 283 -48.42 -8.62 16.78
C THR A 283 -48.79 -9.54 15.61
N PRO A 284 -48.03 -9.51 14.49
CA PRO A 284 -48.22 -10.44 13.39
C PRO A 284 -48.23 -11.90 13.87
N PRO A 285 -49.14 -12.75 13.35
CA PRO A 285 -49.11 -14.18 13.62
C PRO A 285 -47.80 -14.82 13.15
N PRO A 286 -47.33 -15.90 13.80
CA PRO A 286 -46.10 -16.58 13.42
C PRO A 286 -46.22 -17.22 12.02
N ASN A 287 -45.11 -17.26 11.27
CA ASN A 287 -45.03 -17.83 9.92
C ASN A 287 -44.91 -19.38 9.93
N THR A 288 -45.56 -20.08 10.86
CA THR A 288 -45.47 -21.55 10.96
C THR A 288 -46.26 -22.26 9.86
N GLU A 289 -47.38 -21.67 9.44
CA GLU A 289 -48.22 -22.13 8.34
C GLU A 289 -48.54 -20.94 7.43
N ILE A 290 -48.61 -21.15 6.12
CA ILE A 290 -48.77 -20.09 5.12
C ILE A 290 -49.95 -20.36 4.18
N LYS A 291 -50.56 -19.30 3.66
CA LYS A 291 -51.57 -19.29 2.59
C LYS A 291 -51.29 -18.15 1.60
N GLU A 292 -51.86 -18.24 0.40
CA GLU A 292 -51.81 -17.14 -0.56
C GLU A 292 -52.98 -16.18 -0.37
N CYS A 293 -52.71 -14.87 -0.49
CA CYS A 293 -53.77 -13.88 -0.44
C CYS A 293 -54.72 -14.01 -1.64
N ASN A 294 -56.01 -14.15 -1.40
CA ASN A 294 -57.02 -14.27 -2.46
C ASN A 294 -57.11 -13.06 -3.41
N SER A 295 -56.57 -11.90 -3.03
CA SER A 295 -56.62 -10.67 -3.83
C SER A 295 -55.32 -10.40 -4.59
N CYS A 296 -54.17 -10.49 -3.92
CA CYS A 296 -52.87 -10.11 -4.48
C CYS A 296 -51.84 -11.26 -4.56
N GLN A 297 -52.25 -12.50 -4.25
CA GLN A 297 -51.44 -13.72 -4.30
C GLN A 297 -50.16 -13.69 -3.47
N THR A 298 -50.02 -12.72 -2.56
CA THR A 298 -48.87 -12.65 -1.66
C THR A 298 -48.99 -13.72 -0.58
N VAL A 299 -47.88 -14.41 -0.29
CA VAL A 299 -47.79 -15.43 0.75
C VAL A 299 -47.86 -14.76 2.12
N ILE A 300 -48.82 -15.19 2.93
CA ILE A 300 -49.12 -14.67 4.27
C ILE A 300 -49.32 -15.83 5.25
N PRO A 301 -49.24 -15.63 6.58
CA PRO A 301 -49.55 -16.66 7.56
C PRO A 301 -50.98 -17.21 7.38
N ALA A 302 -51.17 -18.50 7.58
CA ALA A 302 -52.49 -19.14 7.50
C ALA A 302 -53.50 -18.48 8.47
N LEU A 303 -53.01 -18.09 9.65
CA LEU A 303 -53.77 -17.40 10.70
C LEU A 303 -54.02 -15.91 10.43
N ALA A 304 -53.51 -15.35 9.33
CA ALA A 304 -53.76 -13.94 8.99
C ALA A 304 -55.21 -13.76 8.53
N SER A 305 -55.95 -12.90 9.22
CA SER A 305 -57.32 -12.47 8.87
C SER A 305 -57.34 -11.43 7.76
N PHE A 306 -56.22 -10.71 7.55
CA PHE A 306 -56.06 -9.71 6.51
C PHE A 306 -54.68 -9.83 5.86
N CYS A 307 -54.57 -9.51 4.57
CA CYS A 307 -53.30 -9.49 3.87
C CYS A 307 -52.49 -8.24 4.26
N ASP A 308 -51.24 -8.42 4.65
CA ASP A 308 -50.34 -7.33 5.03
C ASP A 308 -49.96 -6.42 3.85
N ARG A 309 -50.01 -6.93 2.62
CA ARG A 309 -49.67 -6.17 1.41
C ARG A 309 -50.84 -5.37 0.83
N CYS A 310 -52.05 -5.93 0.79
CA CYS A 310 -53.19 -5.30 0.11
C CYS A 310 -54.39 -4.99 1.02
N GLY A 311 -54.36 -5.39 2.30
CA GLY A 311 -55.44 -5.13 3.25
C GLY A 311 -56.70 -5.98 3.02
N ALA A 312 -56.73 -6.85 2.00
CA ALA A 312 -57.88 -7.70 1.73
C ALA A 312 -58.12 -8.67 2.89
N LYS A 313 -59.37 -8.76 3.34
CA LYS A 313 -59.81 -9.77 4.31
C LYS A 313 -59.64 -11.17 3.72
N GLN A 314 -59.09 -12.09 4.52
CA GLN A 314 -58.83 -13.46 4.11
C GLN A 314 -59.93 -14.37 4.64
N PRO A 315 -60.32 -15.41 3.89
CA PRO A 315 -61.10 -16.49 4.46
C PRO A 315 -60.27 -17.15 5.59
N VAL A 316 -60.98 -17.43 6.68
CA VAL A 316 -60.45 -18.20 7.81
C VAL A 316 -60.42 -19.67 7.41
#